data_AF-A0A2G0CJD2-F1
#
_entry.id   AF-A0A2G0CJD2-F1
#
_cell.length_a   1.000
_cell.length_b   1.000
_cell.length_c   1.000
_cell.angle_alpha   90.00
_cell.angle_beta   90.00
_cell.angle_gamma   90.00
#
_symmetry.space_group_name_H-M   'P 1'
#
loop_
_entity.id
_entity.type
_entity.pdbx_description
1 polymer ?
#
loop_
_entity_poly.entity_id
_entity_poly.type
_entity_poly.pdbx_seq_one_letter_code
_entity_poly.pdbx_strand_id
1 'polypeptide(L)'
;MRNLILSSTSITGTNVINANGDNLGEIKDLMIDTENGTVNYAVLSFGGFLGMGDKYFAVPFEAFTINTVTEKFVLDVPKDRLENAPGFDKHNWPKSTDHQYWDSLHKHYGVERRSYAHDTQLA
;
A
#
# COMPACT_ATOMS: atom_id res chain seq x y z
N MET A 1 -10.14 -20.74 -1.94
CA MET A 1 -9.76 -19.56 -1.13
C MET A 1 -11.03 -18.75 -0.88
N ARG A 2 -11.30 -18.30 0.36
CA ARG A 2 -12.44 -17.41 0.63
C ARG A 2 -12.09 -16.02 0.13
N ASN A 3 -12.99 -15.40 -0.61
CA ASN A 3 -12.83 -14.00 -0.99
C ASN A 3 -13.10 -13.15 0.26
N LEU A 4 -12.12 -12.38 0.72
CA LEU A 4 -12.26 -11.49 1.87
C LEU A 4 -12.59 -10.08 1.35
N ILE A 5 -13.74 -9.56 1.74
CA ILE A 5 -14.15 -8.18 1.44
C ILE A 5 -14.05 -7.40 2.74
N LEU A 6 -13.22 -6.36 2.74
CA LEU A 6 -13.00 -5.46 3.87
C LEU A 6 -13.51 -4.08 3.51
N SER A 7 -14.03 -3.33 4.47
CA SER A 7 -14.34 -1.91 4.26
C SER A 7 -13.04 -1.10 4.30
N SER A 8 -13.03 0.08 3.68
CA SER A 8 -11.88 0.98 3.82
C SER A 8 -11.60 1.31 5.29
N THR A 9 -12.65 1.53 6.08
CA THR A 9 -12.56 1.80 7.53
C THR A 9 -11.96 0.65 8.33
N SER A 10 -12.14 -0.61 7.91
CA SER A 10 -11.49 -1.74 8.58
C SER A 10 -10.03 -1.92 8.16
N ILE A 11 -9.63 -1.37 7.01
CA ILE A 11 -8.25 -1.44 6.53
C ILE A 11 -7.42 -0.30 7.13
N THR A 12 -7.91 0.93 7.01
CA THR A 12 -7.27 2.11 7.62
C THR A 12 -7.21 1.94 9.13
N GLY A 13 -6.07 2.22 9.77
CA GLY A 13 -5.88 1.90 11.19
C GLY A 13 -5.15 0.59 11.44
N THR A 14 -5.01 -0.27 10.43
CA THR A 14 -4.45 -1.61 10.62
C THR A 14 -2.93 -1.59 10.61
N ASN A 15 -2.33 -2.30 11.58
CA ASN A 15 -0.88 -2.51 11.63
C ASN A 15 -0.40 -3.40 10.49
N VAL A 16 0.69 -2.99 9.85
CA VAL A 16 1.42 -3.78 8.86
C VAL A 16 2.62 -4.41 9.54
N ILE A 17 2.85 -5.70 9.27
CA ILE A 17 4.04 -6.42 9.75
C ILE A 17 4.86 -6.95 8.58
N ASN A 18 6.14 -7.22 8.80
CA ASN A 18 6.93 -8.01 7.86
C ASN A 18 6.81 -9.52 8.12
N ALA A 19 7.47 -10.33 7.30
CA ALA A 19 7.53 -11.79 7.45
C ALA A 19 8.14 -12.26 8.79
N ASN A 20 8.98 -11.43 9.42
CA ASN A 20 9.57 -11.70 10.74
C ASN A 20 8.65 -11.29 11.91
N GLY A 21 7.52 -10.64 11.62
CA GLY A 21 6.60 -10.12 12.63
C GLY A 21 6.94 -8.72 13.14
N ASP A 22 7.94 -8.04 12.57
CA ASP A 22 8.28 -6.67 12.93
C ASP A 22 7.17 -5.71 12.48
N ASN A 23 6.83 -4.75 13.34
CA ASN A 23 5.87 -3.70 12.99
C ASN A 23 6.50 -2.72 11.99
N LEU A 24 5.84 -2.56 10.84
CA LEU A 24 6.17 -1.62 9.76
C LEU A 24 5.28 -0.36 9.77
N GLY A 25 4.48 -0.17 10.82
CA GLY A 25 3.58 0.95 10.98
C GLY A 25 2.13 0.61 10.63
N GLU A 26 1.40 1.58 10.11
CA GLU A 26 -0.06 1.53 9.99
C GLU A 26 -0.52 1.95 8.59
N ILE A 27 -1.57 1.30 8.06
CA ILE A 27 -2.24 1.78 6.86
C ILE A 27 -3.00 3.06 7.20
N LYS A 28 -2.54 4.19 6.63
CA LYS A 28 -3.11 5.50 6.85
C LYS A 28 -4.30 5.80 5.95
N ASP A 29 -4.23 5.37 4.69
CA ASP A 29 -5.28 5.61 3.71
C ASP A 29 -5.17 4.66 2.51
N LEU A 30 -6.22 4.64 1.68
CA LEU A 30 -6.28 3.92 0.41
C LEU A 30 -6.51 4.89 -0.74
N MET A 31 -5.66 4.81 -1.76
CA MET A 31 -5.73 5.67 -2.91
C MET A 31 -6.49 4.97 -4.03
N ILE A 32 -7.65 5.52 -4.36
CA ILE A 32 -8.55 4.98 -5.37
C ILE A 32 -8.28 5.66 -6.70
N ASP A 33 -8.08 4.85 -7.73
CA ASP A 33 -8.12 5.29 -9.11
C ASP A 33 -9.58 5.49 -9.52
N THR A 34 -9.96 6.75 -9.78
CA THR A 34 -11.33 7.12 -10.10
C THR A 34 -11.75 6.76 -11.51
N GLU A 35 -10.81 6.41 -12.40
CA GLU A 35 -11.11 6.02 -13.78
C GLU A 35 -11.64 4.58 -13.84
N ASN A 36 -11.00 3.67 -13.10
CA ASN A 36 -11.34 2.24 -13.10
C ASN A 36 -11.97 1.75 -11.78
N GLY A 37 -12.03 2.60 -10.73
CA GLY A 37 -12.64 2.27 -9.44
C GLY A 37 -11.81 1.32 -8.58
N THR A 38 -10.50 1.21 -8.83
CA THR A 38 -9.62 0.25 -8.14
C THR A 38 -8.73 0.92 -7.10
N VAL A 39 -8.26 0.15 -6.11
CA VAL A 39 -7.23 0.63 -5.18
C VAL A 39 -5.89 0.58 -5.90
N ASN A 40 -5.28 1.74 -6.14
CA ASN A 40 -3.97 1.82 -6.79
C ASN A 40 -2.85 1.50 -5.79
N TYR A 41 -2.92 2.09 -4.58
CA TYR A 41 -1.95 1.83 -3.52
C TYR A 41 -2.51 2.16 -2.13
N ALA A 42 -1.94 1.56 -1.09
CA ALA A 42 -2.14 1.96 0.30
C ALA A 42 -1.04 2.93 0.73
N VAL A 43 -1.40 3.88 1.59
CA VAL A 43 -0.44 4.77 2.25
C VAL A 43 -0.02 4.13 3.56
N LEU A 44 1.22 3.68 3.64
CA LEU A 44 1.82 3.17 4.87
C LEU A 44 2.45 4.34 5.64
N SER A 45 1.99 4.59 6.87
CA SER A 45 2.68 5.48 7.80
C SER A 45 3.76 4.69 8.54
N PHE A 46 5.01 5.12 8.42
CA PHE A 46 6.17 4.46 9.02
C PHE A 46 6.96 5.44 9.89
N GLY A 47 7.13 5.08 11.16
CA GLY A 47 8.00 5.78 12.10
C GLY A 47 7.48 7.16 12.52
N GLY A 48 7.07 7.30 13.78
CA GLY A 48 6.56 8.53 14.35
C GLY A 48 5.65 8.21 15.54
N PHE A 49 5.52 9.13 16.48
CA PHE A 49 4.47 9.07 17.50
C PHE A 49 3.38 10.05 17.06
N LEU A 50 2.16 9.56 16.83
CA LEU A 50 0.95 10.40 16.65
C LEU A 50 1.07 11.52 15.58
N GLY A 51 1.63 11.23 14.38
CA GLY A 51 1.57 12.16 13.25
C GLY A 51 2.63 13.29 13.24
N MET A 52 3.61 13.23 14.14
CA MET A 52 4.83 14.04 14.09
C MET A 52 6.01 13.18 13.63
N GLY A 53 6.62 13.56 12.51
CA GLY A 53 7.78 12.87 11.96
C GLY A 53 7.46 11.64 11.10
N ASP A 54 6.17 11.32 10.93
CA ASP A 54 5.70 10.23 10.06
C ASP A 54 6.28 10.36 8.65
N LYS A 55 6.95 9.30 8.20
CA LYS A 55 7.33 9.10 6.80
C LYS A 55 6.27 8.24 6.14
N TYR A 56 5.72 8.68 5.01
CA TYR A 56 4.73 7.90 4.28
C TYR A 56 5.35 7.17 3.10
N PHE A 57 4.82 5.97 2.85
CA PHE A 57 5.18 5.14 1.70
C PHE A 57 3.93 4.77 0.91
N ALA A 58 4.05 4.84 -0.41
CA ALA A 58 3.05 4.32 -1.33
C ALA A 58 3.38 2.85 -1.54
N VAL A 59 2.50 1.98 -1.10
CA VAL A 59 2.68 0.53 -1.22
C VAL A 59 1.59 0.00 -2.15
N PRO A 60 1.95 -0.56 -3.32
CA PRO A 60 0.98 -1.21 -4.20
C PRO A 60 0.13 -2.20 -3.41
N PHE A 61 -1.19 -2.23 -3.65
CA PHE A 61 -2.08 -3.06 -2.83
C PHE A 61 -1.76 -4.56 -2.98
N GLU A 62 -1.22 -4.95 -4.14
CA GLU A 62 -0.71 -6.28 -4.49
C GLU A 62 0.48 -6.73 -3.64
N ALA A 63 1.25 -5.80 -3.08
CA ALA A 63 2.41 -6.13 -2.27
C ALA A 63 2.03 -6.67 -0.87
N PHE A 64 0.77 -6.52 -0.48
CA PHE A 64 0.28 -7.06 0.78
C PHE A 64 -0.21 -8.50 0.65
N THR A 65 0.22 -9.34 1.57
CA THR A 65 -0.47 -10.59 1.89
C THR A 65 -1.40 -10.35 3.08
N ILE A 66 -2.67 -10.70 2.94
CA ILE A 66 -3.65 -10.55 4.02
C ILE A 66 -3.79 -11.89 4.73
N ASN A 67 -3.45 -11.92 6.02
CA ASN A 67 -3.79 -13.05 6.88
C ASN A 67 -5.28 -12.93 7.27
N THR A 68 -6.13 -13.71 6.62
CA THR A 68 -7.59 -13.65 6.80
C THR A 68 -8.07 -14.14 8.18
N VAL A 69 -7.21 -14.77 8.98
CA VAL A 69 -7.56 -15.25 10.33
C VAL A 69 -7.31 -14.16 11.37
N THR A 70 -6.22 -13.41 11.20
CA THR A 70 -5.82 -12.35 12.14
C THR A 70 -6.11 -10.95 11.62
N GLU A 71 -6.63 -10.82 10.40
CA GLU A 71 -6.87 -9.56 9.67
C GLU A 71 -5.62 -8.66 9.63
N LYS A 72 -4.44 -9.29 9.54
CA LYS A 72 -3.16 -8.57 9.49
C LYS A 72 -2.67 -8.45 8.05
N PHE A 73 -2.17 -7.26 7.73
CA PHE A 73 -1.47 -7.00 6.47
C PHE A 73 0.01 -7.31 6.66
N VAL A 74 0.54 -8.16 5.78
CA VAL A 74 1.94 -8.55 5.75
C VAL A 74 2.58 -7.95 4.51
N LEU A 75 3.67 -7.22 4.68
CA LEU A 75 4.49 -6.69 3.59
C LEU A 75 5.89 -7.31 3.68
N ASP A 76 6.31 -8.03 2.65
CA ASP A 76 7.59 -8.73 2.65
C ASP A 76 8.78 -7.79 2.37
N VAL A 77 9.01 -6.87 3.31
CA VAL A 77 10.09 -5.88 3.24
C VAL A 77 10.79 -5.80 4.61
N PRO A 78 12.13 -5.88 4.63
CA PRO A 78 12.91 -5.63 5.84
C PRO A 78 12.67 -4.21 6.39
N LYS A 79 12.53 -4.08 7.72
CA LYS A 79 12.18 -2.81 8.38
C LYS A 79 13.22 -1.71 8.11
N ASP A 80 14.50 -2.06 8.12
CA ASP A 80 15.64 -1.19 7.83
C ASP A 80 15.57 -0.57 6.42
N ARG A 81 14.95 -1.28 5.46
CA ARG A 81 14.71 -0.72 4.12
C ARG A 81 13.79 0.49 4.20
N LEU A 82 12.72 0.44 5.00
CA LEU A 82 11.80 1.57 5.19
C LEU A 82 12.43 2.70 6.00
N GLU A 83 13.28 2.40 6.98
CA GLU A 83 14.00 3.43 7.75
C GLU A 83 14.85 4.31 6.83
N ASN A 84 15.57 3.67 5.89
CA ASN A 84 16.50 4.34 4.98
C ASN A 84 15.88 4.79 3.64
N ALA A 85 14.68 4.34 3.29
CA ALA A 85 14.05 4.68 2.02
C ALA A 85 13.55 6.14 2.00
N PRO A 86 13.58 6.82 0.84
CA PRO A 86 12.87 8.08 0.67
C PRO A 86 11.35 7.81 0.74
N GLY A 87 10.65 8.64 1.50
CA GLY A 87 9.19 8.65 1.55
C GLY A 87 8.65 10.01 1.16
N PHE A 88 7.33 10.20 1.31
CA PHE A 88 6.69 11.50 1.14
C PHE A 88 6.06 11.97 2.46
N ASP A 89 5.70 13.25 2.51
CA ASP A 89 5.01 13.85 3.65
C ASP A 89 3.49 13.90 3.46
N LYS A 90 2.74 14.09 4.55
CA LYS A 90 1.26 14.15 4.56
C LYS A 90 0.65 15.28 3.72
N HIS A 91 1.43 16.22 3.21
CA HIS A 91 0.98 17.32 2.39
C HIS A 91 1.26 17.09 0.89
N ASN A 92 2.16 16.16 0.56
CA ASN A 92 2.63 15.89 -0.80
C ASN A 92 2.36 14.45 -1.22
N TRP A 93 1.08 14.12 -1.35
CA TRP A 93 0.65 12.78 -1.74
C TRP A 93 0.96 12.57 -3.24
N PRO A 94 1.40 11.37 -3.66
CA PRO A 94 1.57 11.04 -5.07
C PRO A 94 0.21 11.06 -5.80
N LYS A 95 -0.15 12.22 -6.36
CA LYS A 95 -1.39 12.42 -7.12
C LYS A 95 -1.22 12.17 -8.61
N SER A 96 0.02 12.09 -9.11
CA SER A 96 0.26 11.90 -10.53
C SER A 96 0.08 10.45 -10.94
N THR A 97 -0.55 10.28 -12.10
CA THR A 97 -0.52 9.08 -12.93
C THR A 97 0.87 8.86 -13.57
N ASP A 98 1.94 9.38 -12.95
CA ASP A 98 3.29 9.27 -13.49
C ASP A 98 3.72 7.81 -13.49
N HIS A 99 3.61 7.18 -14.67
CA HIS A 99 3.87 5.77 -14.86
C HIS A 99 5.28 5.39 -14.40
N GLN A 100 6.27 6.28 -14.54
CA GLN A 100 7.65 5.99 -14.14
C GLN A 100 7.80 5.85 -12.63
N TYR A 101 7.09 6.69 -11.86
CA TYR A 101 7.06 6.58 -10.40
C TYR A 101 6.44 5.25 -9.96
N TRP A 102 5.31 4.88 -10.56
CA TRP A 102 4.62 3.63 -10.26
C TRP A 102 5.44 2.39 -10.66
N ASP A 103 6.07 2.39 -11.83
CA ASP A 103 6.88 1.25 -12.29
C ASP A 103 8.11 1.04 -11.40
N SER A 104 8.73 2.13 -10.94
CA SER A 104 9.82 2.09 -9.96
C SER A 104 9.37 1.53 -8.62
N LEU A 105 8.18 1.92 -8.12
CA LEU A 105 7.61 1.38 -6.89
C LEU A 105 7.29 -0.12 -7.00
N HIS A 106 6.62 -0.54 -8.07
CA HIS A 106 6.31 -1.94 -8.31
C HIS A 106 7.59 -2.79 -8.34
N LYS A 107 8.62 -2.32 -9.06
CA LYS A 107 9.96 -2.94 -9.07
C LYS A 107 10.61 -2.95 -7.69
N HIS A 108 10.47 -1.87 -6.91
CA HIS A 108 11.03 -1.78 -5.55
C HIS A 108 10.44 -2.83 -4.61
N TYR A 109 9.13 -3.08 -4.73
CA TYR A 109 8.40 -4.08 -3.94
C TYR A 109 8.37 -5.47 -4.58
N GLY A 110 8.97 -5.66 -5.76
CA GLY A 110 9.02 -6.95 -6.45
C GLY A 110 7.66 -7.47 -6.91
N VAL A 111 6.68 -6.57 -7.12
CA VAL A 111 5.34 -6.92 -7.57
C VAL A 111 5.10 -6.48 -9.00
N GLU A 112 4.38 -7.29 -9.78
CA GLU A 112 3.87 -6.86 -11.08
C GLU A 112 2.65 -5.97 -10.88
N ARG A 113 2.53 -4.91 -11.69
CA ARG A 113 1.32 -4.09 -11.71
C ARG A 113 0.16 -4.99 -12.11
N ARG A 114 -0.90 -5.02 -11.30
CA ARG A 114 -2.11 -5.76 -11.66
C ARG A 114 -2.67 -5.17 -12.94
N SER A 115 -2.65 -5.96 -14.01
CA SER A 115 -3.31 -5.61 -15.26
C SER A 115 -4.81 -5.69 -15.05
N TYR A 116 -5.44 -4.56 -14.73
CA TYR A 116 -6.88 -4.42 -14.90
C TYR A 116 -7.12 -4.40 -16.41
N ALA A 117 -7.35 -5.58 -16.99
CA ALA A 117 -7.80 -5.68 -18.37
C ALA A 117 -9.01 -4.75 -18.50
N HIS A 118 -8.89 -3.75 -19.37
CA HIS A 118 -10.03 -2.98 -19.81
C HIS A 118 -10.91 -3.93 -20.59
N ASP A 119 -11.79 -4.67 -19.91
CA ASP A 119 -13.02 -5.19 -20.51
C ASP A 119 -13.94 -3.99 -20.77
N THR A 120 -13.47 -3.10 -21.64
CA THR A 120 -14.29 -2.19 -22.40
C THR A 120 -14.44 -2.80 -23.77
N GLN A 121 -15.13 -3.94 -23.83
CA GLN A 121 -15.80 -4.29 -25.06
C GLN A 121 -17.15 -3.58 -25.03
N LEU A 122 -17.14 -2.35 -25.55
CA LEU A 122 -18.34 -1.74 -26.10
C LEU A 122 -18.84 -2.68 -27.21
N ALA A 123 -20.01 -3.27 -26.97
CA ALA A 123 -20.94 -3.75 -27.99
C ALA A 123 -22.36 -3.47 -27.50
#